data_AF-A0A2V0P4Y6-F1
#
_entry.id   AF-A0A2V0P4Y6-F1
#
_cell.length_a   1.000
_cell.length_b   1.000
_cell.length_c   1.000
_cell.angle_alpha   90.00
_cell.angle_beta   90.00
_cell.angle_gamma   90.00
#
_symmetry.space_group_name_H-M   'P 1'
#
loop_
_entity.id
_entity.type
_entity.pdbx_description
1 polymer ?
#
loop_
_entity_poly.entity_id
_entity_poly.type
_entity_poly.pdbx_seq_one_letter_code
_entity_poly.pdbx_strand_id
1 'polypeptide(L)'
;MFKRPAPVVTAPPPEPDWREAAATLKSSAGQLWAALAALLTALCGLVRAAGAAAAASASRAVAGSRGVAAAGAALAPYWAAARAQAAVAHAAASARAAAAGAALAPHLAPLAPALAAAAPHAPLAAAAAAAAAVLAPPFLLVRAVQALSGVAFDCAALAPRGARRRRGRRFVALTLDDGPDPHHTPAILDALDAHGARATMFVIGAHVEELDRLGAAAGAGDAGRALLKDAVARGHELGNHTWYDRASWRLTRARLKEELGFVANIIAAAGGAPASAGADADADGAPRRWFRPGRGFFNATTRQAARETGHTLVLGSVWPWDAWGFVCPVLAALFCWFKAYPGAIIVLHDRRSHTPKTLRWLLPMLKRSGYEVLTLSEAAAAAAGAPSPAEAARSANQRLLDDSDRAIAEAAAAEAEAAAAEAEAAAEEAEAAADAAGEADAAAEAEAEAARQAAASPTLSEGRKKAAKLFKGLAFNRSARKSAA
;
A
#
# COMPACT_ATOMS: atom_id res chain seq x y z
N MET A 1 24.27 -9.88 -15.26
CA MET A 1 22.96 -9.33 -15.72
C MET A 1 21.89 -10.41 -15.59
N PHE A 2 21.20 -10.50 -14.46
CA PHE A 2 20.02 -11.37 -14.33
C PHE A 2 18.82 -10.61 -14.89
N LYS A 3 18.34 -10.99 -16.07
CA LYS A 3 17.07 -10.50 -16.62
C LYS A 3 15.96 -10.96 -15.67
N ARG A 4 15.23 -10.01 -15.06
CA ARG A 4 13.95 -10.29 -14.41
C ARG A 4 13.06 -10.99 -15.45
N PRO A 5 12.49 -12.18 -15.16
CA PRO A 5 11.48 -12.76 -16.04
C PRO A 5 10.31 -11.79 -16.14
N ALA A 6 9.80 -11.59 -17.36
CA ALA A 6 8.60 -10.80 -17.58
C ALA A 6 7.44 -11.38 -16.74
N PRO A 7 6.59 -10.54 -16.13
CA PRO A 7 5.44 -11.04 -15.39
C PRO A 7 4.58 -11.88 -16.33
N VAL A 8 4.35 -13.13 -15.96
CA VAL A 8 3.38 -13.97 -16.65
C VAL A 8 2.02 -13.31 -16.43
N VAL A 9 1.52 -12.62 -17.45
CA VAL A 9 0.14 -12.12 -17.47
C VAL A 9 -0.76 -13.34 -17.69
N THR A 10 -1.01 -14.09 -16.62
CA THR A 10 -2.09 -15.07 -16.61
C THR A 10 -3.38 -14.31 -16.81
N ALA A 11 -4.24 -14.77 -17.73
CA ALA A 11 -5.59 -14.24 -17.85
C ALA A 11 -6.25 -14.20 -16.46
N PRO A 12 -7.00 -13.14 -16.10
CA PRO A 12 -7.67 -13.09 -14.81
C PRO A 12 -8.53 -14.35 -14.66
N PRO A 13 -8.56 -14.98 -13.46
CA PRO A 13 -9.38 -16.15 -13.25
C PRO A 13 -10.83 -15.84 -13.67
N PRO A 14 -11.54 -16.84 -14.23
CA PRO A 14 -12.91 -16.62 -14.70
C PRO A 14 -13.76 -16.02 -13.60
N GLU A 15 -14.68 -15.14 -13.99
CA GLU A 15 -15.57 -14.50 -13.02
C GLU A 15 -16.27 -15.54 -12.14
N PRO A 16 -16.47 -15.25 -10.86
CA PRO A 16 -17.15 -16.18 -9.97
C PRO A 16 -18.54 -16.56 -10.51
N ASP A 17 -18.82 -17.85 -10.67
CA ASP A 17 -20.13 -18.31 -11.14
C ASP A 17 -21.18 -18.06 -10.05
N TRP A 18 -22.03 -17.06 -10.28
CA TRP A 18 -23.10 -16.69 -9.34
C TRP A 18 -24.13 -17.81 -9.16
N ARG A 19 -24.22 -18.78 -10.07
CA ARG A 19 -25.07 -19.97 -9.93
C ARG A 19 -24.50 -20.93 -8.87
N GLU A 20 -23.17 -21.08 -8.83
CA GLU A 20 -22.47 -21.84 -7.79
C GLU A 20 -22.60 -21.15 -6.42
N ALA A 21 -22.48 -19.81 -6.38
CA ALA A 21 -22.75 -19.05 -5.16
C ALA A 21 -24.20 -19.21 -4.68
N ALA A 22 -25.18 -19.16 -5.57
CA ALA A 22 -26.59 -19.37 -5.22
C ALA A 22 -26.84 -20.77 -4.66
N ALA A 23 -26.21 -21.81 -5.23
CA ALA A 23 -26.27 -23.17 -4.70
C ALA A 23 -25.63 -23.29 -3.30
N THR A 24 -24.47 -22.66 -3.11
CA THR A 24 -23.75 -22.64 -1.83
C THR A 24 -24.49 -21.85 -0.76
N LEU A 25 -25.10 -20.72 -1.12
CA LEU A 25 -25.94 -19.91 -0.24
C LEU A 25 -27.22 -20.67 0.15
N LYS A 26 -27.82 -21.42 -0.78
CA LYS A 26 -29.03 -22.21 -0.50
C LYS A 26 -28.75 -23.36 0.48
N SER A 27 -27.62 -24.07 0.32
CA SER A 27 -27.21 -25.11 1.27
C SER A 27 -26.81 -24.53 2.63
N SER A 28 -26.08 -23.42 2.64
CA SER A 28 -25.63 -22.75 3.86
C SER A 28 -26.77 -22.09 4.62
N ALA A 29 -27.73 -21.46 3.94
CA ALA A 29 -28.90 -20.84 4.56
C ALA A 29 -29.77 -21.89 5.27
N GLY A 30 -29.94 -23.08 4.69
CA GLY A 30 -30.63 -24.19 5.36
C GLY A 30 -29.93 -24.61 6.67
N GLN A 31 -28.59 -24.69 6.65
CA GLN A 31 -27.80 -25.01 7.83
C GLN A 31 -27.79 -23.87 8.87
N LEU A 32 -27.75 -22.62 8.43
CA LEU A 32 -27.78 -21.44 9.30
C LEU A 32 -29.14 -21.29 9.98
N TRP A 33 -30.24 -21.52 9.27
CA TRP A 33 -31.59 -21.55 9.86
C TRP A 33 -31.74 -22.68 10.87
N ALA A 34 -31.23 -23.88 10.57
CA ALA A 34 -31.24 -25.00 11.51
C ALA A 34 -30.40 -24.71 12.77
N ALA A 35 -29.21 -24.13 12.61
CA ALA A 35 -28.32 -23.75 13.71
C ALA A 35 -28.90 -22.61 14.56
N LEU A 36 -29.51 -21.59 13.94
CA LEU A 36 -30.16 -20.48 14.63
C LEU A 36 -31.40 -20.97 15.41
N ALA A 37 -32.19 -21.87 14.83
CA ALA A 37 -33.34 -22.49 15.50
C ALA A 37 -32.90 -23.36 16.70
N ALA A 38 -31.82 -24.13 16.55
CA ALA A 38 -31.23 -24.92 17.63
C ALA A 38 -30.66 -24.02 18.75
N LEU A 39 -29.96 -22.93 18.40
CA LEU A 39 -29.43 -21.96 19.36
C LEU A 39 -30.54 -21.24 20.13
N LEU A 40 -31.60 -20.79 19.44
CA LEU A 40 -32.76 -20.18 20.07
C LEU A 40 -33.49 -21.15 21.00
N THR A 41 -33.59 -22.42 20.61
CA THR A 41 -34.20 -23.47 21.44
C THR A 41 -33.35 -23.76 22.68
N ALA A 42 -32.02 -23.82 22.54
CA ALA A 42 -31.09 -23.98 23.65
C ALA A 42 -31.11 -22.77 24.60
N LEU A 43 -31.16 -21.54 24.08
CA LEU A 43 -31.31 -20.30 24.85
C LEU A 43 -32.64 -20.26 25.61
N CYS A 44 -33.75 -20.63 24.96
CA CYS A 44 -35.05 -20.78 25.63
C CYS A 44 -35.02 -21.86 26.73
N GLY A 45 -34.30 -22.97 26.51
CA GLY A 45 -34.06 -24.01 27.51
C GLY A 45 -33.25 -23.50 28.71
N LEU A 46 -32.18 -22.75 28.47
CA LEU A 46 -31.35 -22.12 29.51
C LEU A 46 -32.13 -21.07 30.31
N VAL A 47 -32.93 -20.23 29.65
CA VAL A 47 -33.79 -19.25 30.32
C VAL A 47 -34.85 -19.94 31.18
N ARG A 48 -35.45 -21.04 30.70
CA ARG A 48 -36.37 -21.87 31.50
C ARG A 48 -35.69 -22.55 32.68
N ALA A 49 -34.48 -23.10 32.49
CA ALA A 49 -33.71 -23.73 33.55
C ALA A 49 -33.23 -22.72 34.60
N ALA A 50 -32.79 -21.53 34.17
CA ALA A 50 -32.42 -20.42 35.05
C ALA A 50 -33.63 -19.87 35.81
N GLY A 51 -34.79 -19.78 35.16
CA GLY A 51 -36.06 -19.43 35.81
C GLY A 51 -36.51 -20.47 36.85
N ALA A 52 -36.39 -21.76 36.54
CA ALA A 52 -36.68 -22.84 37.48
C ALA A 52 -35.70 -22.89 38.66
N ALA A 53 -34.41 -22.65 38.41
CA ALA A 53 -33.38 -22.55 39.45
C ALA A 53 -33.56 -21.30 40.33
N ALA A 54 -33.92 -20.16 39.75
CA ALA A 54 -34.23 -18.94 40.48
C ALA A 54 -35.50 -19.09 41.33
N ALA A 55 -36.54 -19.77 40.81
CA ALA A 55 -37.73 -20.11 41.58
C ALA A 55 -37.38 -21.05 42.76
N ALA A 56 -36.60 -22.11 42.52
CA ALA A 56 -36.16 -23.04 43.57
C ALA A 56 -35.18 -22.43 44.59
N SER A 57 -34.43 -21.38 44.21
CA SER A 57 -33.56 -20.61 45.10
C SER A 57 -34.35 -19.58 45.90
N ALA A 58 -35.40 -18.98 45.33
CA ALA A 58 -36.34 -18.11 46.03
C ALA A 58 -37.15 -18.90 47.08
N SER A 59 -37.58 -20.13 46.76
CA SER A 59 -38.25 -21.03 47.73
C SER A 59 -37.34 -21.41 48.91
N ARG A 60 -36.02 -21.51 48.68
CA ARG A 60 -35.02 -21.78 49.74
C ARG A 60 -34.62 -20.54 50.54
N ALA A 61 -34.58 -19.36 49.90
CA ALA A 61 -34.24 -18.09 50.56
C ALA A 61 -35.35 -17.58 51.50
N VAL A 62 -36.62 -17.92 51.23
CA VAL A 62 -37.75 -17.64 52.13
C VAL A 62 -37.71 -18.51 53.41
N ALA A 63 -37.02 -19.65 53.39
CA ALA A 63 -36.89 -20.54 54.55
C ALA A 63 -35.74 -20.16 55.50
N GLY A 64 -34.88 -19.19 55.14
CA GLY A 64 -33.79 -18.80 56.03
C GLY A 64 -33.10 -17.50 55.63
N SER A 65 -33.49 -16.38 56.23
CA SER A 65 -32.52 -15.33 56.60
C SER A 65 -33.18 -14.20 57.41
N ARG A 66 -32.67 -13.96 58.63
CA ARG A 66 -32.88 -12.71 59.40
C ARG A 66 -31.64 -11.78 59.34
N GLY A 67 -30.71 -11.97 58.39
CA GLY A 67 -29.38 -11.33 58.43
C GLY A 67 -29.02 -10.29 57.35
N VAL A 68 -29.73 -10.19 56.22
CA VAL A 68 -29.23 -9.42 55.04
C VAL A 68 -29.84 -8.01 54.89
N ALA A 69 -30.84 -7.65 55.69
CA ALA A 69 -31.53 -6.36 55.59
C ALA A 69 -30.69 -5.13 55.99
N ALA A 70 -29.61 -5.31 56.78
CA ALA A 70 -28.86 -4.19 57.34
C ALA A 70 -27.88 -3.51 56.34
N ALA A 71 -27.36 -4.24 55.35
CA ALA A 71 -26.36 -3.70 54.41
C ALA A 71 -26.98 -2.87 53.26
N GLY A 72 -28.23 -3.18 52.87
CA GLY A 72 -28.93 -2.46 51.79
C GLY A 72 -29.40 -1.06 52.17
N ALA A 73 -29.68 -0.82 53.46
CA ALA A 73 -30.18 0.47 53.95
C ALA A 73 -29.10 1.57 53.94
N ALA A 74 -27.82 1.22 54.05
CA ALA A 74 -26.71 2.19 54.13
C ALA A 74 -26.33 2.83 52.78
N LEU A 75 -26.69 2.21 51.65
CA LEU A 75 -26.27 2.66 50.31
C LEU A 75 -27.39 3.30 49.47
N ALA A 76 -28.64 3.24 49.92
CA ALA A 76 -29.79 3.83 49.24
C ALA A 76 -29.68 5.34 48.91
N PRO A 77 -29.15 6.22 49.79
CA PRO A 77 -29.10 7.66 49.48
C PRO A 77 -28.11 8.02 48.37
N TYR A 78 -27.03 7.25 48.17
CA TYR A 78 -26.05 7.49 47.11
C TYR A 78 -26.61 7.18 45.71
N TRP A 79 -27.44 6.14 45.59
CA TRP A 79 -28.09 5.78 44.34
C TRP A 79 -29.21 6.75 43.93
N ALA A 80 -29.89 7.36 44.91
CA ALA A 80 -30.90 8.39 44.66
C ALA A 80 -30.26 9.68 44.10
N ALA A 81 -29.13 10.12 44.65
CA ALA A 81 -28.41 11.31 44.19
C ALA A 81 -27.86 11.17 42.76
N ALA A 82 -27.29 10.00 42.43
CA ALA A 82 -26.78 9.72 41.08
C ALA A 82 -27.88 9.71 40.01
N ARG A 83 -29.07 9.20 40.35
CA ARG A 83 -30.25 9.21 39.45
C ARG A 83 -30.79 10.62 39.21
N ALA A 84 -30.80 11.47 40.24
CA ALA A 84 -31.25 12.86 40.10
C ALA A 84 -30.32 13.68 39.18
N GLN A 85 -29.00 13.52 39.30
CA GLN A 85 -28.03 14.20 38.44
C GLN A 85 -28.11 13.77 36.97
N ALA A 86 -28.35 12.48 36.72
CA ALA A 86 -28.56 11.96 35.36
C ALA A 86 -29.85 12.50 34.71
N ALA A 87 -30.93 12.69 35.48
CA ALA A 87 -32.18 13.24 34.99
C ALA A 87 -32.05 14.72 34.58
N VAL A 88 -31.32 15.52 35.36
CA VAL A 88 -31.07 16.95 35.05
C VAL A 88 -30.23 17.10 33.79
N ALA A 89 -29.19 16.27 33.60
CA ALA A 89 -28.36 16.29 32.40
C ALA A 89 -29.15 15.91 31.13
N HIS A 90 -30.08 14.94 31.25
CA HIS A 90 -30.95 14.53 30.15
C HIS A 90 -31.94 15.64 29.75
N ALA A 91 -32.57 16.31 30.73
CA ALA A 91 -33.49 17.41 30.48
C ALA A 91 -32.81 18.60 29.76
N ALA A 92 -31.58 18.94 30.16
CA ALA A 92 -30.80 20.01 29.55
C ALA A 92 -30.39 19.70 28.09
N ALA A 93 -30.09 18.43 27.77
CA ALA A 93 -29.76 17.98 26.42
C ALA A 93 -31.00 18.01 25.49
N SER A 94 -32.15 17.56 26.00
CA SER A 94 -33.42 17.58 25.26
C SER A 94 -33.89 19.00 24.93
N ALA A 95 -33.71 19.96 25.85
CA ALA A 95 -34.04 21.37 25.60
C ALA A 95 -33.19 22.00 24.48
N ARG A 96 -31.88 21.69 24.42
CA ARG A 96 -31.00 22.18 23.35
C ARG A 96 -31.31 21.55 21.98
N ALA A 97 -31.70 20.27 21.96
CA ALA A 97 -32.12 19.59 20.75
C ALA A 97 -33.44 20.16 20.19
N ALA A 98 -34.40 20.49 21.08
CA ALA A 98 -35.66 21.13 20.69
C ALA A 98 -35.44 22.54 20.11
N ALA A 99 -34.54 23.33 20.71
CA ALA A 99 -34.17 24.64 20.20
C ALA A 99 -33.47 24.58 18.83
N ALA A 100 -32.62 23.58 18.59
CA ALA A 100 -32.00 23.36 17.28
C ALA A 100 -33.01 22.90 16.20
N GLY A 101 -33.99 22.06 16.58
CA GLY A 101 -35.06 21.65 15.67
C GLY A 101 -35.98 22.79 15.25
N ALA A 102 -36.30 23.72 16.16
CA ALA A 102 -37.10 24.91 15.86
C ALA A 102 -36.40 25.88 14.89
N ALA A 103 -35.06 25.97 14.93
CA ALA A 103 -34.27 26.80 14.03
C ALA A 103 -34.18 26.25 12.59
N LEU A 104 -34.36 24.95 12.40
CA LEU A 104 -34.28 24.26 11.10
C LEU A 104 -35.63 24.09 10.38
N ALA A 105 -36.74 24.24 11.12
CA ALA A 105 -38.10 24.08 10.60
C ALA A 105 -38.44 24.91 9.33
N PRO A 106 -38.08 26.21 9.21
CA PRO A 106 -38.40 26.99 8.01
C PRO A 106 -37.59 26.59 6.77
N HIS A 107 -36.46 25.90 6.93
CA HIS A 107 -35.63 25.42 5.82
C HIS A 107 -36.06 24.05 5.27
N LEU A 108 -36.88 23.31 6.03
CA LEU A 108 -37.37 21.98 5.66
C LEU A 108 -38.80 22.00 5.08
N ALA A 109 -39.56 23.08 5.30
CA ALA A 109 -40.91 23.27 4.77
C ALA A 109 -41.05 23.09 3.23
N PRO A 110 -40.12 23.58 2.37
CA PRO A 110 -40.25 23.38 0.92
C PRO A 110 -39.88 21.96 0.44
N LEU A 111 -39.32 21.10 1.29
CA LEU A 111 -38.95 19.72 0.97
C LEU A 111 -40.05 18.69 1.31
N ALA A 112 -41.10 19.12 2.03
CA ALA A 112 -42.19 18.26 2.46
C ALA A 112 -42.93 17.52 1.32
N PRO A 113 -43.17 18.13 0.13
CA PRO A 113 -43.83 17.42 -0.97
C PRO A 113 -42.95 16.32 -1.58
N ALA A 114 -41.63 16.52 -1.60
CA ALA A 114 -40.66 15.55 -2.14
C ALA A 114 -40.47 14.33 -1.22
N LEU A 115 -40.57 14.54 0.10
CA LEU A 115 -40.58 13.47 1.11
C LEU A 115 -41.89 12.66 1.09
N ALA A 116 -43.03 13.30 0.81
CA ALA A 116 -44.32 12.63 0.67
C ALA A 116 -44.40 11.74 -0.59
N ALA A 117 -43.69 12.09 -1.66
CA ALA A 117 -43.62 11.29 -2.89
C ALA A 117 -42.80 9.98 -2.74
N ALA A 118 -42.00 9.85 -1.68
CA ALA A 118 -41.22 8.64 -1.36
C ALA A 118 -41.97 7.62 -0.49
N ALA A 119 -43.30 7.78 -0.35
CA ALA A 119 -44.13 7.02 0.58
C ALA A 119 -44.19 5.48 0.42
N PRO A 120 -43.90 4.80 -0.71
CA PRO A 120 -43.91 3.34 -0.70
C PRO A 120 -42.69 2.70 0.00
N HIS A 121 -41.72 3.47 0.50
CA HIS A 121 -40.57 2.97 1.28
C HIS A 121 -40.47 3.53 2.71
N ALA A 122 -41.50 4.24 3.19
CA ALA A 122 -41.58 4.79 4.54
C ALA A 122 -41.25 3.81 5.69
N PRO A 123 -41.67 2.52 5.68
CA PRO A 123 -41.32 1.60 6.77
C PRO A 123 -39.84 1.24 6.79
N LEU A 124 -39.16 1.20 5.64
CA LEU A 124 -37.73 0.90 5.55
C LEU A 124 -36.87 2.09 5.98
N ALA A 125 -37.26 3.31 5.59
CA ALA A 125 -36.58 4.53 6.01
C ALA A 125 -36.74 4.77 7.53
N ALA A 126 -37.93 4.53 8.08
CA ALA A 126 -38.17 4.60 9.53
C ALA A 126 -37.41 3.51 10.31
N ALA A 127 -37.39 2.27 9.80
CA ALA A 127 -36.61 1.18 10.40
C ALA A 127 -35.09 1.45 10.35
N ALA A 128 -34.58 2.00 9.25
CA ALA A 128 -33.18 2.41 9.11
C ALA A 128 -32.83 3.56 10.07
N ALA A 129 -33.70 4.55 10.21
CA ALA A 129 -33.53 5.65 11.14
C ALA A 129 -33.56 5.19 12.61
N ALA A 130 -34.48 4.29 12.97
CA ALA A 130 -34.55 3.69 14.30
C ALA A 130 -33.32 2.81 14.60
N ALA A 131 -32.90 1.98 13.63
CA ALA A 131 -31.67 1.20 13.75
C ALA A 131 -30.44 2.09 13.90
N ALA A 132 -30.35 3.19 13.14
CA ALA A 132 -29.28 4.17 13.28
C ALA A 132 -29.31 4.85 14.66
N ALA A 133 -30.47 5.24 15.18
CA ALA A 133 -30.59 5.85 16.50
C ALA A 133 -30.19 4.91 17.65
N VAL A 134 -30.43 3.61 17.50
CA VAL A 134 -30.07 2.58 18.50
C VAL A 134 -28.61 2.13 18.36
N LEU A 135 -28.09 2.01 17.14
CA LEU A 135 -26.74 1.48 16.86
C LEU A 135 -25.64 2.54 16.79
N ALA A 136 -25.97 3.80 16.47
CA ALA A 136 -24.99 4.88 16.37
C ALA A 136 -24.37 5.27 17.72
N PRO A 137 -25.10 5.36 18.85
CA PRO A 137 -24.48 5.69 20.14
C PRO A 137 -23.45 4.64 20.62
N PRO A 138 -23.73 3.31 20.55
CA PRO A 138 -22.72 2.28 20.78
C PRO A 138 -21.55 2.36 19.81
N PHE A 139 -21.80 2.62 18.52
CA PHE A 139 -20.75 2.75 17.51
C PHE A 139 -19.81 3.94 17.77
N LEU A 140 -20.37 5.11 18.10
CA LEU A 140 -19.61 6.30 18.45
C LEU A 140 -18.82 6.11 19.74
N LEU A 141 -19.41 5.43 20.75
CA LEU A 141 -18.70 5.07 21.97
C LEU A 141 -17.52 4.13 21.68
N VAL A 142 -17.73 3.10 20.84
CA VAL A 142 -16.66 2.19 20.40
C VAL A 142 -15.57 2.97 19.66
N ARG A 143 -15.91 3.84 18.71
CA ARG A 143 -14.95 4.70 18.01
C ARG A 143 -14.20 5.64 18.96
N ALA A 144 -14.87 6.22 19.95
CA ALA A 144 -14.25 7.08 20.96
C ALA A 144 -13.26 6.29 21.83
N VAL A 145 -13.65 5.11 22.33
CA VAL A 145 -12.75 4.22 23.08
C VAL A 145 -11.56 3.80 22.23
N GLN A 146 -11.77 3.50 20.95
CA GLN A 146 -10.71 3.13 20.01
C GLN A 146 -9.74 4.30 19.77
N ALA A 147 -10.25 5.51 19.53
CA ALA A 147 -9.43 6.71 19.37
C ALA A 147 -8.59 7.04 20.62
N LEU A 148 -9.14 6.79 21.81
CA LEU A 148 -8.45 7.01 23.09
C LEU A 148 -7.49 5.87 23.47
N SER A 149 -7.63 4.69 22.86
CA SER A 149 -6.84 3.51 23.22
C SER A 149 -5.38 3.55 22.72
N GLY A 150 -5.09 4.40 21.74
CA GLY A 150 -3.79 4.44 21.05
C GLY A 150 -3.52 3.18 20.21
N VAL A 151 -4.57 2.45 19.83
CA VAL A 151 -4.53 1.27 18.97
C VAL A 151 -5.16 1.60 17.62
N ALA A 152 -4.53 1.14 16.54
CA ALA A 152 -5.06 1.35 15.20
C ALA A 152 -6.18 0.35 14.89
N PHE A 153 -7.40 0.84 14.71
CA PHE A 153 -8.54 0.03 14.24
C PHE A 153 -8.90 0.33 12.78
N ASP A 154 -8.40 1.44 12.24
CA ASP A 154 -8.52 1.80 10.83
C ASP A 154 -7.31 2.63 10.41
N CYS A 155 -7.15 2.83 9.10
CA CYS A 155 -6.01 3.57 8.54
C CYS A 155 -6.09 5.07 8.85
N ALA A 156 -7.27 5.59 9.20
CA ALA A 156 -7.43 6.98 9.64
C ALA A 156 -6.71 7.23 10.97
N ALA A 157 -6.64 6.24 11.86
CA ALA A 157 -5.86 6.29 13.09
C ALA A 157 -4.33 6.22 12.87
N LEU A 158 -3.88 5.83 11.66
CA LEU A 158 -2.46 5.69 11.32
C LEU A 158 -1.86 6.98 10.74
N ALA A 159 -2.68 7.86 10.18
CA ALA A 159 -2.24 9.10 9.55
C ALA A 159 -1.76 10.13 10.60
N PRO A 160 -0.69 10.90 10.32
CA PRO A 160 -0.27 12.03 11.16
C PRO A 160 -1.39 13.05 11.35
N ARG A 161 -1.42 13.70 12.53
CA ARG A 161 -2.36 14.80 12.79
C ARG A 161 -2.08 15.94 11.81
N GLY A 162 -3.11 16.39 11.10
CA GLY A 162 -3.00 17.46 10.10
C GLY A 162 -2.68 16.99 8.67
N ALA A 163 -2.54 15.68 8.43
CA ALA A 163 -2.33 15.17 7.08
C ALA A 163 -3.48 15.56 6.13
N ARG A 164 -3.14 16.12 4.96
CA ARG A 164 -4.13 16.45 3.92
C ARG A 164 -4.63 15.17 3.29
N ARG A 165 -5.83 14.73 3.68
CA ARG A 165 -6.49 13.57 3.08
C ARG A 165 -6.78 13.84 1.60
N ARG A 166 -6.26 13.00 0.72
CA ARG A 166 -6.66 13.00 -0.70
C ARG A 166 -8.12 12.54 -0.80
N ARG A 167 -9.01 13.45 -1.20
CA ARG A 167 -10.42 13.13 -1.43
C ARG A 167 -10.56 12.20 -2.64
N GLY A 168 -11.45 11.21 -2.56
CA GLY A 168 -11.79 10.33 -3.68
C GLY A 168 -11.04 9.01 -3.77
N ARG A 169 -9.89 8.84 -3.10
CA ARG A 169 -9.20 7.54 -3.04
C ARG A 169 -9.98 6.57 -2.14
N ARG A 170 -10.28 5.39 -2.66
CA ARG A 170 -10.90 4.29 -1.92
C ARG A 170 -9.86 3.18 -1.80
N PHE A 171 -9.45 2.87 -0.58
CA PHE A 171 -8.52 1.78 -0.31
C PHE A 171 -8.92 1.04 0.96
N VAL A 172 -8.49 -0.20 1.08
CA VAL A 172 -8.58 -1.01 2.30
C VAL A 172 -7.23 -1.66 2.57
N ALA A 173 -6.89 -1.82 3.85
CA ALA A 173 -5.78 -2.67 4.24
C ALA A 173 -6.28 -4.10 4.45
N LEU A 174 -5.77 -5.05 3.69
CA LEU A 174 -6.06 -6.47 3.90
C LEU A 174 -5.00 -7.07 4.82
N THR A 175 -5.43 -7.76 5.86
CA THR A 175 -4.53 -8.39 6.83
C THR A 175 -4.91 -9.84 7.08
N LEU A 176 -3.90 -10.69 7.25
CA LEU A 176 -4.03 -12.15 7.38
C LEU A 176 -3.31 -12.60 8.64
N ASP A 177 -4.04 -13.18 9.59
CA ASP A 177 -3.50 -13.68 10.86
C ASP A 177 -3.20 -15.19 10.79
N ASP A 178 -2.52 -15.70 11.81
CA ASP A 178 -2.19 -17.11 12.03
C ASP A 178 -1.18 -17.75 11.06
N GLY A 179 -0.61 -17.00 10.11
CA GLY A 179 0.33 -17.53 9.13
C GLY A 179 1.74 -17.78 9.70
N PRO A 180 2.60 -18.51 8.97
CA PRO A 180 2.35 -19.14 7.66
C PRO A 180 1.75 -20.56 7.74
N ASP A 181 1.15 -21.00 6.63
CA ASP A 181 0.63 -22.34 6.38
C ASP A 181 1.13 -22.88 5.02
N PRO A 182 1.63 -24.12 4.94
CA PRO A 182 2.24 -24.62 3.71
C PRO A 182 1.22 -24.89 2.59
N HIS A 183 -0.08 -24.99 2.90
CA HIS A 183 -1.13 -25.22 1.91
C HIS A 183 -1.92 -23.96 1.58
N HIS A 184 -2.23 -23.15 2.59
CA HIS A 184 -3.08 -21.98 2.41
C HIS A 184 -2.31 -20.73 2.04
N THR A 185 -1.13 -20.47 2.62
CA THR A 185 -0.33 -19.27 2.29
C THR A 185 -0.06 -19.19 0.79
N PRO A 186 0.45 -20.23 0.09
CA PRO A 186 0.68 -20.12 -1.36
C PRO A 186 -0.59 -19.80 -2.16
N ALA A 187 -1.71 -20.45 -1.82
CA ALA A 187 -2.99 -20.20 -2.50
C ALA A 187 -3.54 -18.79 -2.24
N ILE A 188 -3.23 -18.21 -1.07
CA ILE A 188 -3.56 -16.82 -0.74
C ILE A 188 -2.68 -15.87 -1.56
N LEU A 189 -1.38 -16.11 -1.63
CA LEU A 189 -0.44 -15.33 -2.43
C LEU A 189 -0.86 -15.29 -3.91
N ASP A 190 -1.18 -16.45 -4.48
CA ASP A 190 -1.63 -16.56 -5.87
C ASP A 190 -2.95 -15.80 -6.11
N ALA A 191 -3.89 -15.85 -5.16
CA ALA A 191 -5.14 -15.09 -5.26
C ALA A 191 -4.90 -13.57 -5.18
N LEU A 192 -3.95 -13.12 -4.36
CA LEU A 192 -3.59 -11.71 -4.25
C LEU A 192 -2.92 -11.21 -5.53
N ASP A 193 -1.96 -11.97 -6.07
CA ASP A 193 -1.26 -11.69 -7.33
C ASP A 193 -2.24 -11.56 -8.49
N ALA A 194 -3.19 -12.50 -8.62
CA ALA A 194 -4.20 -12.50 -9.69
C ALA A 194 -5.06 -11.23 -9.73
N HIS A 195 -5.13 -10.49 -8.62
CA HIS A 195 -5.90 -9.25 -8.52
C HIS A 195 -5.04 -7.99 -8.36
N GLY A 196 -3.70 -8.12 -8.33
CA GLY A 196 -2.78 -7.02 -8.04
C GLY A 196 -2.99 -6.44 -6.63
N ALA A 197 -3.43 -7.27 -5.70
CA ALA A 197 -3.69 -6.91 -4.32
C ALA A 197 -2.47 -7.24 -3.45
N ARG A 198 -2.26 -6.46 -2.39
CA ARG A 198 -1.24 -6.77 -1.37
C ARG A 198 -1.87 -6.79 0.01
N ALA A 199 -1.27 -7.55 0.93
CA ALA A 199 -1.76 -7.75 2.27
C ALA A 199 -0.62 -7.72 3.29
N THR A 200 -0.95 -7.50 4.56
CA THR A 200 -0.03 -7.67 5.68
C THR A 200 -0.31 -9.01 6.39
N MET A 201 0.68 -9.88 6.45
CA MET A 201 0.59 -11.23 7.02
C MET A 201 1.20 -11.23 8.43
N PHE A 202 0.36 -11.43 9.45
CA PHE A 202 0.75 -11.49 10.85
C PHE A 202 1.29 -12.88 11.19
N VAL A 203 2.60 -12.94 11.39
CA VAL A 203 3.38 -14.17 11.55
C VAL A 203 3.36 -14.66 12.99
N ILE A 204 3.06 -15.94 13.16
CA ILE A 204 3.29 -16.68 14.41
C ILE A 204 4.63 -17.42 14.31
N GLY A 205 5.55 -17.12 15.24
CA GLY A 205 6.90 -17.67 15.21
C GLY A 205 6.96 -19.21 15.25
N ALA A 206 6.14 -19.84 16.10
CA ALA A 206 6.11 -21.30 16.23
C ALA A 206 5.68 -22.01 14.94
N HIS A 207 4.84 -21.40 14.09
CA HIS A 207 4.47 -22.00 12.80
C HIS A 207 5.62 -21.98 11.81
N VAL A 208 6.44 -20.93 11.82
CA VAL A 208 7.66 -20.88 11.00
C VAL A 208 8.63 -21.96 11.45
N GLU A 209 8.87 -22.08 12.76
CA GLU A 209 9.78 -23.09 13.33
C GLU A 209 9.29 -24.52 13.05
N GLU A 210 7.99 -24.77 13.21
CA GLU A 210 7.39 -26.06 12.90
C GLU A 210 7.60 -26.45 11.43
N LEU A 211 7.38 -25.52 10.50
CA LEU A 211 7.58 -25.76 9.07
C LEU A 211 9.05 -25.94 8.70
N ASP A 212 9.96 -25.15 9.26
CA ASP A 212 11.40 -25.34 9.06
C ASP A 212 11.84 -26.72 9.57
N ARG A 213 11.31 -27.19 10.71
CA ARG A 213 11.59 -28.52 11.25
C ARG A 213 11.06 -29.64 10.36
N LEU A 214 9.83 -29.50 9.86
CA LEU A 214 9.23 -30.48 8.93
C LEU A 214 9.93 -30.48 7.57
N GLY A 215 10.31 -29.31 7.06
CA GLY A 215 11.09 -29.15 5.83
C GLY A 215 12.47 -29.78 5.95
N ALA A 216 13.19 -29.53 7.05
CA ALA A 216 14.48 -30.15 7.32
C ALA A 216 14.39 -31.69 7.34
N ALA A 217 13.34 -32.26 7.94
CA ALA A 217 13.11 -33.71 7.93
C ALA A 217 12.84 -34.28 6.53
N ALA A 218 12.35 -33.45 5.59
CA ALA A 218 12.05 -33.81 4.21
C ALA A 218 13.15 -33.41 3.20
N GLY A 219 14.31 -32.91 3.66
CA GLY A 219 15.39 -32.42 2.79
C GLY A 219 15.11 -31.04 2.15
N ALA A 220 14.03 -30.37 2.57
CA ALA A 220 13.54 -29.08 2.07
C ALA A 220 13.78 -27.93 3.06
N GLY A 221 14.79 -28.05 3.93
CA GLY A 221 15.36 -26.96 4.74
C GLY A 221 14.36 -26.00 5.39
N ASP A 222 14.70 -24.71 5.38
CA ASP A 222 14.00 -23.57 5.98
C ASP A 222 12.66 -23.22 5.30
N ALA A 223 11.78 -24.22 5.12
CA ALA A 223 10.53 -24.11 4.37
C ALA A 223 9.59 -23.00 4.87
N GLY A 224 9.48 -22.82 6.19
CA GLY A 224 8.68 -21.74 6.78
C GLY A 224 9.25 -20.37 6.44
N ARG A 225 10.57 -20.20 6.57
CA ARG A 225 11.25 -18.94 6.20
C ARG A 225 11.23 -18.70 4.69
N ALA A 226 11.34 -19.74 3.88
CA ALA A 226 11.24 -19.65 2.43
C ALA A 226 9.88 -19.11 2.00
N LEU A 227 8.80 -19.57 2.65
CA LEU A 227 7.44 -19.07 2.39
C LEU A 227 7.26 -17.60 2.79
N LEU A 228 7.87 -17.16 3.90
CA LEU A 228 7.89 -15.74 4.27
C LEU A 228 8.68 -14.89 3.26
N LYS A 229 9.82 -15.38 2.79
CA LYS A 229 10.63 -14.71 1.76
C LYS A 229 9.85 -14.59 0.45
N ASP A 230 9.09 -15.62 0.07
CA ASP A 230 8.21 -15.58 -1.11
C ASP A 230 7.12 -14.51 -0.98
N ALA A 231 6.44 -14.45 0.19
CA ALA A 231 5.44 -13.41 0.46
C ALA A 231 6.04 -11.99 0.33
N VAL A 232 7.23 -11.76 0.90
CA VAL A 232 7.94 -10.48 0.77
C VAL A 232 8.36 -10.20 -0.67
N ALA A 233 8.86 -11.19 -1.40
CA ALA A 233 9.27 -11.04 -2.80
C ALA A 233 8.11 -10.66 -3.73
N ARG A 234 6.89 -11.11 -3.40
CA ARG A 234 5.63 -10.73 -4.07
C ARG A 234 5.07 -9.38 -3.60
N GLY A 235 5.77 -8.70 -2.69
CA GLY A 235 5.45 -7.35 -2.23
C GLY A 235 4.44 -7.30 -1.08
N HIS A 236 4.19 -8.41 -0.38
CA HIS A 236 3.41 -8.41 0.84
C HIS A 236 4.24 -7.93 2.04
N GLU A 237 3.54 -7.48 3.07
CA GLU A 237 4.15 -7.01 4.31
C GLU A 237 4.03 -8.08 5.39
N LEU A 238 5.03 -8.17 6.27
CA LEU A 238 4.98 -9.08 7.43
C LEU A 238 4.74 -8.28 8.72
N GLY A 239 3.80 -8.75 9.54
CA GLY A 239 3.50 -8.26 10.88
C GLY A 239 3.77 -9.33 11.94
N ASN A 240 3.83 -8.93 13.20
CA ASN A 240 4.11 -9.82 14.33
C ASN A 240 2.81 -10.28 15.01
N HIS A 241 2.63 -11.60 15.20
CA HIS A 241 1.50 -12.17 15.93
C HIS A 241 1.92 -12.99 17.16
N THR A 242 3.05 -12.63 17.78
CA THR A 242 3.70 -13.34 18.89
C THR A 242 4.16 -14.75 18.51
N TRP A 243 4.72 -15.49 19.48
CA TRP A 243 5.31 -16.79 19.21
C TRP A 243 4.28 -17.90 19.07
N TYR A 244 3.19 -17.85 19.83
CA TYR A 244 2.09 -18.83 19.81
C TYR A 244 0.76 -18.09 19.71
N ASP A 245 -0.27 -18.74 19.13
CA ASP A 245 -1.65 -18.24 19.20
C ASP A 245 -2.18 -18.32 20.65
N ARG A 246 -1.90 -17.27 21.42
CA ARG A 246 -2.30 -17.12 22.82
C ARG A 246 -2.83 -15.71 23.06
N ALA A 247 -3.70 -15.59 24.04
CA ALA A 247 -4.19 -14.31 24.53
C ALA A 247 -3.02 -13.43 25.01
N SER A 248 -2.58 -12.45 24.22
CA SER A 248 -1.40 -11.63 24.56
C SER A 248 -1.58 -10.83 25.85
N TRP A 249 -2.82 -10.52 26.25
CA TRP A 249 -3.12 -9.85 27.52
C TRP A 249 -2.91 -10.73 28.77
N ARG A 250 -2.73 -12.04 28.59
CA ARG A 250 -2.37 -12.99 29.66
C ARG A 250 -0.85 -13.16 29.81
N LEU A 251 -0.06 -12.62 28.90
CA LEU A 251 1.39 -12.67 28.98
C LEU A 251 1.93 -11.57 29.91
N THR A 252 3.03 -11.89 30.60
CA THR A 252 3.80 -10.86 31.31
C THR A 252 4.48 -9.95 30.30
N ARG A 253 4.81 -8.71 30.72
CA ARG A 253 5.54 -7.75 29.89
C ARG A 253 6.85 -8.32 29.36
N ALA A 254 7.65 -8.95 30.23
CA ALA A 254 8.93 -9.56 29.86
C ALA A 254 8.75 -10.65 28.80
N ARG A 255 7.79 -11.55 29.00
CA ARG A 255 7.52 -12.63 28.05
C ARG A 255 7.03 -12.11 26.71
N LEU A 256 6.12 -11.14 26.71
CA LEU A 256 5.64 -10.55 25.47
C LEU A 256 6.77 -9.85 24.70
N LYS A 257 7.67 -9.12 25.38
CA LYS A 257 8.83 -8.49 24.72
C LYS A 257 9.77 -9.53 24.09
N GLU A 258 10.02 -10.62 24.80
CA GLU A 258 10.84 -11.73 24.31
C GLU A 258 10.21 -12.36 23.05
N GLU A 259 8.92 -12.71 23.11
CA GLU A 259 8.20 -13.28 21.96
C GLU A 259 8.17 -12.33 20.76
N LEU A 260 7.93 -11.02 21.00
CA LEU A 260 7.99 -10.00 19.95
C LEU A 260 9.39 -9.92 19.33
N GLY A 261 10.44 -9.98 20.14
CA GLY A 261 11.83 -9.96 19.68
C GLY A 261 12.20 -11.15 18.81
N PHE A 262 11.83 -12.37 19.21
CA PHE A 262 12.11 -13.57 18.42
C PHE A 262 11.41 -13.54 17.06
N VAL A 263 10.13 -13.18 17.03
CA VAL A 263 9.38 -13.08 15.77
C VAL A 263 9.89 -11.93 14.91
N ALA A 264 10.30 -10.80 15.49
CA ALA A 264 10.89 -9.70 14.75
C ALA A 264 12.20 -10.11 14.04
N ASN A 265 13.02 -10.97 14.67
CA ASN A 265 14.23 -11.51 14.04
C ASN A 265 13.90 -12.44 12.87
N ILE A 266 12.88 -13.30 13.01
CA ILE A 266 12.40 -14.16 11.92
C ILE A 266 11.93 -13.31 10.73
N ILE A 267 11.10 -12.30 10.99
CA ILE A 267 10.58 -11.38 9.97
C ILE A 267 11.71 -10.64 9.27
N ALA A 268 12.68 -10.12 10.02
CA ALA A 268 13.84 -9.42 9.46
C ALA A 268 14.68 -10.35 8.56
N ALA A 269 14.91 -11.60 8.99
CA ALA A 269 15.65 -12.59 8.20
C ALA A 269 14.94 -13.01 6.90
N ALA A 270 13.61 -12.86 6.84
CA ALA A 270 12.82 -13.10 5.62
C ALA A 270 12.82 -11.91 4.66
N GLY A 271 13.52 -10.81 4.98
CA GLY A 271 13.46 -9.57 4.19
C GLY A 271 12.26 -8.69 4.52
N GLY A 272 11.50 -9.02 5.58
CA GLY A 272 10.45 -8.18 6.15
C GLY A 272 11.07 -6.97 6.87
N ALA A 273 11.70 -6.09 6.12
CA ALA A 273 12.03 -4.76 6.60
C ALA A 273 10.75 -3.90 6.52
N PRO A 274 10.53 -3.00 7.49
CA PRO A 274 9.44 -2.05 7.37
C PRO A 274 9.67 -1.17 6.13
N ALA A 275 8.60 -0.82 5.41
CA ALA A 275 8.68 -0.01 4.19
C ALA A 275 9.52 1.25 4.42
N SER A 276 10.42 1.53 3.47
CA SER A 276 11.47 2.54 3.56
C SER A 276 10.96 3.95 3.91
N ALA A 277 11.80 4.68 4.65
CA ALA A 277 11.64 6.04 5.14
C ALA A 277 10.89 7.00 4.19
N GLY A 278 9.89 7.70 4.74
CA GLY A 278 9.27 8.87 4.13
C GLY A 278 7.81 9.08 4.53
N ALA A 279 6.97 8.04 4.42
CA ALA A 279 5.53 8.10 4.67
C ALA A 279 5.00 7.12 5.74
N ASP A 280 5.70 5.99 5.94
CA ASP A 280 5.31 4.91 6.87
C ASP A 280 6.06 4.95 8.20
N ALA A 281 6.72 6.08 8.45
CA ALA A 281 7.28 6.37 9.76
C ALA A 281 6.16 6.60 10.79
N ASP A 282 6.42 6.25 12.04
CA ASP A 282 5.66 6.79 13.16
C ASP A 282 5.87 8.31 13.29
N ALA A 283 5.24 8.92 14.30
CA ALA A 283 5.35 10.36 14.52
C ALA A 283 6.80 10.84 14.72
N ASP A 284 7.71 9.94 15.07
CA ASP A 284 9.10 10.21 15.41
C ASP A 284 10.08 9.84 14.26
N GLY A 285 9.57 9.44 13.09
CA GLY A 285 10.40 9.12 11.94
C GLY A 285 10.85 7.65 11.87
N ALA A 286 10.50 6.81 12.85
CA ALA A 286 10.91 5.42 12.89
C ALA A 286 9.98 4.54 12.05
N PRO A 287 10.51 3.58 11.28
CA PRO A 287 9.68 2.77 10.39
C PRO A 287 8.79 1.82 11.20
N ARG A 288 7.49 1.77 10.88
CA ARG A 288 6.48 1.06 11.69
C ARG A 288 6.66 -0.46 11.62
N ARG A 289 6.81 -1.10 12.78
CA ARG A 289 6.69 -2.56 12.92
C ARG A 289 5.28 -2.90 13.40
N TRP A 290 4.53 -3.69 12.66
CA TRP A 290 3.16 -4.03 13.04
C TRP A 290 3.12 -5.17 14.05
N PHE A 291 2.28 -5.02 15.07
CA PHE A 291 1.98 -6.07 16.03
C PHE A 291 0.47 -6.19 16.20
N ARG A 292 -0.06 -7.41 16.07
CA ARG A 292 -1.45 -7.72 16.41
C ARG A 292 -1.48 -8.66 17.61
N PRO A 293 -2.19 -8.33 18.69
CA PRO A 293 -2.28 -9.22 19.84
C PRO A 293 -3.12 -10.44 19.50
N GLY A 294 -2.66 -11.62 19.93
CA GLY A 294 -3.40 -12.87 19.79
C GLY A 294 -4.78 -12.75 20.44
N ARG A 295 -5.80 -13.25 19.73
CA ARG A 295 -7.24 -13.17 20.07
C ARG A 295 -7.82 -11.74 20.15
N GLY A 296 -7.07 -10.71 19.74
CA GLY A 296 -7.59 -9.36 19.53
C GLY A 296 -7.85 -8.50 20.78
N PHE A 297 -7.67 -9.00 22.00
CA PHE A 297 -7.74 -8.18 23.21
C PHE A 297 -6.35 -7.70 23.66
N PHE A 298 -6.30 -6.57 24.34
CA PHE A 298 -5.08 -5.94 24.83
C PHE A 298 -5.31 -5.22 26.16
N ASN A 299 -4.25 -5.00 26.93
CA ASN A 299 -4.27 -4.19 28.14
C ASN A 299 -3.08 -3.21 28.16
N ALA A 300 -2.90 -2.48 29.27
CA ALA A 300 -1.78 -1.55 29.42
C ALA A 300 -0.41 -2.23 29.27
N THR A 301 -0.27 -3.45 29.80
CA THR A 301 0.93 -4.29 29.68
C THR A 301 1.26 -4.59 28.22
N THR A 302 0.26 -5.02 27.44
CA THR A 302 0.41 -5.30 26.00
C THR A 302 0.85 -4.05 25.23
N ARG A 303 0.21 -2.89 25.50
CA ARG A 303 0.57 -1.63 24.84
C ARG A 303 1.98 -1.17 25.20
N GLN A 304 2.37 -1.31 26.47
CA GLN A 304 3.71 -0.90 26.92
C GLN A 304 4.79 -1.77 26.29
N ALA A 305 4.61 -3.10 26.26
CA ALA A 305 5.55 -4.00 25.62
C ALA A 305 5.70 -3.73 24.11
N ALA A 306 4.59 -3.44 23.42
CA ALA A 306 4.63 -3.07 22.00
C ALA A 306 5.44 -1.79 21.77
N ARG A 307 5.19 -0.73 22.56
CA ARG A 307 5.94 0.54 22.47
C ARG A 307 7.45 0.35 22.71
N GLU A 308 7.81 -0.39 23.75
CA GLU A 308 9.23 -0.62 24.09
C GLU A 308 9.99 -1.45 23.05
N THR A 309 9.29 -2.22 22.24
CA THR A 309 9.87 -3.03 21.17
C THR A 309 9.75 -2.35 19.81
N GLY A 310 9.30 -1.09 19.76
CA GLY A 310 9.12 -0.32 18.53
C GLY A 310 7.97 -0.82 17.65
N HIS A 311 7.01 -1.53 18.22
CA HIS A 311 5.84 -2.03 17.50
C HIS A 311 4.62 -1.13 17.66
N THR A 312 3.91 -0.93 16.55
CA THR A 312 2.58 -0.33 16.51
C THR A 312 1.52 -1.43 16.66
N LEU A 313 0.68 -1.31 17.69
CA LEU A 313 -0.41 -2.24 17.92
C LEU A 313 -1.58 -1.94 16.98
N VAL A 314 -1.99 -2.94 16.19
CA VAL A 314 -3.04 -2.83 15.19
C VAL A 314 -4.09 -3.95 15.32
N LEU A 315 -5.34 -3.56 15.18
CA LEU A 315 -6.53 -4.41 15.11
C LEU A 315 -7.26 -4.16 13.79
N GLY A 316 -8.44 -4.77 13.62
CA GLY A 316 -9.29 -4.61 12.45
C GLY A 316 -10.54 -3.79 12.73
N SER A 317 -11.08 -3.15 11.69
CA SER A 317 -12.44 -2.60 11.71
C SER A 317 -13.47 -3.55 11.09
N VAL A 318 -13.02 -4.48 10.25
CA VAL A 318 -13.87 -5.44 9.55
C VAL A 318 -13.32 -6.85 9.77
N TRP A 319 -14.11 -7.68 10.45
CA TRP A 319 -13.76 -9.07 10.75
C TRP A 319 -14.99 -9.97 10.59
N PRO A 320 -14.96 -10.95 9.65
CA PRO A 320 -16.13 -11.77 9.30
C PRO A 320 -16.26 -13.03 10.17
N TRP A 321 -15.56 -13.14 11.30
CA TRP A 321 -15.61 -14.30 12.20
C TRP A 321 -15.07 -15.60 11.57
N ASP A 322 -14.23 -15.49 10.53
CA ASP A 322 -13.68 -16.60 9.75
C ASP A 322 -12.75 -17.53 10.56
N ALA A 323 -12.21 -17.07 11.69
CA ALA A 323 -11.43 -17.88 12.60
C ALA A 323 -12.21 -19.04 13.23
N TRP A 324 -13.56 -18.98 13.27
CA TRP A 324 -14.37 -19.95 14.01
C TRP A 324 -14.80 -21.17 13.17
N GLY A 325 -14.34 -21.28 11.92
CA GLY A 325 -14.35 -22.53 11.15
C GLY A 325 -15.65 -22.92 10.45
N PHE A 326 -16.75 -22.20 10.66
CA PHE A 326 -18.07 -22.50 10.05
C PHE A 326 -18.54 -21.43 9.05
N VAL A 327 -17.65 -20.55 8.59
CA VAL A 327 -18.04 -19.41 7.76
C VAL A 327 -18.05 -19.79 6.28
N CYS A 328 -19.21 -19.61 5.64
CA CYS A 328 -19.34 -19.72 4.19
C CYS A 328 -18.47 -18.65 3.50
N PRO A 329 -17.56 -19.01 2.57
CA PRO A 329 -16.64 -18.05 1.94
C PRO A 329 -17.33 -16.87 1.26
N VAL A 330 -18.48 -17.12 0.61
CA VAL A 330 -19.27 -16.08 -0.07
C VAL A 330 -19.87 -15.10 0.94
N LEU A 331 -20.38 -15.60 2.08
CA LEU A 331 -20.93 -14.74 3.13
C LEU A 331 -19.84 -13.93 3.82
N ALA A 332 -18.65 -14.50 4.04
CA ALA A 332 -17.49 -13.76 4.54
C ALA A 332 -17.12 -12.62 3.59
N ALA A 333 -17.04 -12.91 2.28
CA ALA A 333 -16.72 -11.91 1.27
C ALA A 333 -17.78 -10.79 1.21
N LEU A 334 -19.07 -11.16 1.20
CA LEU A 334 -20.18 -10.19 1.23
C LEU A 334 -20.16 -9.32 2.48
N PHE A 335 -19.90 -9.92 3.65
CA PHE A 335 -19.78 -9.17 4.90
C PHE A 335 -18.62 -8.17 4.82
N CYS A 336 -17.43 -8.62 4.41
CA CYS A 336 -16.26 -7.77 4.29
C CYS A 336 -16.49 -6.62 3.31
N TRP A 337 -17.06 -6.91 2.14
CA TRP A 337 -17.39 -5.92 1.12
C TRP A 337 -18.43 -4.91 1.60
N PHE A 338 -19.53 -5.37 2.21
CA PHE A 338 -20.59 -4.49 2.71
C PHE A 338 -20.12 -3.58 3.85
N LYS A 339 -19.19 -4.06 4.68
CA LYS A 339 -18.61 -3.31 5.79
C LYS A 339 -17.38 -2.49 5.38
N ALA A 340 -16.88 -2.62 4.15
CA ALA A 340 -15.73 -1.89 3.67
C ALA A 340 -16.05 -0.40 3.51
N TYR A 341 -15.12 0.44 3.99
CA TYR A 341 -15.11 1.88 3.80
C TYR A 341 -13.67 2.32 3.50
N PRO A 342 -13.43 3.51 2.92
CA PRO A 342 -12.07 3.99 2.66
C PRO A 342 -11.23 4.05 3.94
N GLY A 343 -10.15 3.27 3.97
CA GLY A 343 -9.26 3.11 5.12
C GLY A 343 -9.65 1.99 6.08
N ALA A 344 -10.62 1.13 5.75
CA ALA A 344 -10.94 -0.05 6.57
C ALA A 344 -9.75 -1.03 6.64
N ILE A 345 -9.58 -1.69 7.80
CA ILE A 345 -8.63 -2.78 7.98
C ILE A 345 -9.45 -4.08 8.07
N ILE A 346 -9.32 -4.92 7.03
CA ILE A 346 -9.99 -6.22 6.93
C ILE A 346 -9.08 -7.29 7.54
N VAL A 347 -9.63 -8.12 8.42
CA VAL A 347 -8.93 -9.23 9.06
C VAL A 347 -9.49 -10.55 8.55
N LEU A 348 -8.63 -11.37 7.97
CA LEU A 348 -8.85 -12.78 7.62
C LEU A 348 -7.74 -13.64 8.26
N HIS A 349 -7.83 -14.97 8.17
CA HIS A 349 -6.86 -15.88 8.77
C HIS A 349 -6.27 -16.84 7.72
N ASP A 350 -4.95 -16.97 7.68
CA ASP A 350 -4.20 -17.75 6.67
C ASP A 350 -4.50 -19.25 6.77
N ARG A 351 -4.45 -19.83 7.98
CA ARG A 351 -4.61 -21.26 8.27
C ARG A 351 -6.03 -21.81 8.12
N ARG A 352 -6.80 -21.31 7.15
CA ARG A 352 -8.20 -21.67 6.91
C ARG A 352 -8.43 -22.02 5.45
N SER A 353 -8.99 -23.20 5.21
CA SER A 353 -9.31 -23.69 3.86
C SER A 353 -10.35 -22.83 3.13
N HIS A 354 -11.12 -22.03 3.86
CA HIS A 354 -12.07 -21.07 3.29
C HIS A 354 -11.44 -19.72 2.93
N THR A 355 -10.27 -19.34 3.46
CA THR A 355 -9.69 -18.00 3.19
C THR A 355 -9.32 -17.79 1.72
N PRO A 356 -8.61 -18.70 1.03
CA PRO A 356 -8.39 -18.58 -0.42
C PRO A 356 -9.72 -18.47 -1.18
N LYS A 357 -10.75 -19.24 -0.78
CA LYS A 357 -12.08 -19.19 -1.40
C LYS A 357 -12.76 -17.85 -1.16
N THR A 358 -12.66 -17.28 0.04
CA THR A 358 -13.20 -15.96 0.37
C THR A 358 -12.54 -14.88 -0.48
N LEU A 359 -11.22 -14.94 -0.66
CA LEU A 359 -10.46 -13.98 -1.48
C LEU A 359 -10.90 -13.99 -2.95
N ARG A 360 -11.20 -15.17 -3.52
CA ARG A 360 -11.73 -15.30 -4.89
C ARG A 360 -13.02 -14.51 -5.12
N TRP A 361 -13.83 -14.31 -4.08
CA TRP A 361 -15.05 -13.47 -4.15
C TRP A 361 -14.77 -12.02 -3.75
N LEU A 362 -14.05 -11.83 -2.65
CA LEU A 362 -13.84 -10.52 -2.03
C LEU A 362 -13.02 -9.57 -2.93
N LEU A 363 -11.93 -10.04 -3.53
CA LEU A 363 -11.01 -9.21 -4.29
C LEU A 363 -11.67 -8.60 -5.54
N PRO A 364 -12.40 -9.36 -6.39
CA PRO A 364 -13.19 -8.77 -7.48
C PRO A 364 -14.23 -7.76 -7.01
N MET A 365 -14.94 -8.04 -5.92
CA MET A 365 -15.99 -7.15 -5.39
C MET A 365 -15.41 -5.81 -4.93
N LEU A 366 -14.29 -5.84 -4.21
CA LEU A 366 -13.57 -4.63 -3.78
C LEU A 366 -13.07 -3.84 -4.99
N LYS A 367 -12.43 -4.51 -5.96
CA LYS A 367 -11.89 -3.90 -7.17
C LYS A 367 -12.99 -3.20 -7.99
N ARG A 368 -14.14 -3.87 -8.22
CA ARG A 368 -15.30 -3.27 -8.92
C ARG A 368 -15.91 -2.08 -8.19
N SER A 369 -15.77 -2.06 -6.87
CA SER A 369 -16.23 -0.96 -6.02
C SER A 369 -15.22 0.20 -5.93
N GLY A 370 -14.14 0.12 -6.71
CA GLY A 370 -13.08 1.12 -6.80
C GLY A 370 -12.07 1.09 -5.65
N TYR A 371 -12.03 0.01 -4.84
CA TYR A 371 -11.06 -0.12 -3.76
C TYR A 371 -9.71 -0.64 -4.26
N GLU A 372 -8.64 0.07 -3.88
CA GLU A 372 -7.28 -0.47 -3.85
C GLU A 372 -7.12 -1.38 -2.61
N VAL A 373 -6.52 -2.56 -2.77
CA VAL A 373 -6.24 -3.49 -1.66
C VAL A 373 -4.75 -3.44 -1.35
N LEU A 374 -4.41 -2.88 -0.18
CA LEU A 374 -3.05 -2.48 0.19
C LEU A 374 -2.56 -3.21 1.45
N THR A 375 -1.25 -3.15 1.67
CA THR A 375 -0.65 -3.47 2.98
C THR A 375 -1.01 -2.39 4.02
N LEU A 376 -0.74 -2.64 5.30
CA LEU A 376 -0.96 -1.67 6.37
C LEU A 376 -0.09 -0.43 6.20
N SER A 377 1.18 -0.60 5.86
CA SER A 377 2.08 0.54 5.56
C SER A 377 1.55 1.34 4.37
N GLU A 378 1.28 0.70 3.24
CA GLU A 378 0.75 1.41 2.06
C GLU A 378 -0.57 2.14 2.33
N ALA A 379 -1.45 1.54 3.14
CA ALA A 379 -2.70 2.16 3.54
C ALA A 379 -2.48 3.32 4.53
N ALA A 380 -1.47 3.25 5.40
CA ALA A 380 -1.06 4.35 6.27
C ALA A 380 -0.51 5.53 5.45
N ALA A 381 0.40 5.28 4.50
CA ALA A 381 0.88 6.28 3.54
C ALA A 381 -0.28 6.89 2.73
N ALA A 382 -1.20 6.06 2.23
CA ALA A 382 -2.36 6.53 1.49
C ALA A 382 -3.27 7.42 2.35
N ALA A 383 -3.47 7.06 3.62
CA ALA A 383 -4.21 7.88 4.58
C ALA A 383 -3.50 9.21 4.89
N ALA A 384 -2.17 9.24 4.83
CA ALA A 384 -1.34 10.44 4.94
C ALA A 384 -1.31 11.29 3.66
N GLY A 385 -1.93 10.84 2.56
CA GLY A 385 -2.03 11.58 1.30
C GLY A 385 -0.97 11.24 0.25
N ALA A 386 -0.18 10.18 0.46
CA ALA A 386 0.77 9.67 -0.53
C ALA A 386 0.06 9.29 -1.86
N PRO A 387 0.77 9.33 -3.00
CA PRO A 387 0.23 8.84 -4.27
C PRO A 387 -0.09 7.33 -4.21
N SER A 388 -0.96 6.84 -5.10
CA SER A 388 -1.17 5.39 -5.21
C SER A 388 0.09 4.68 -5.72
N PRO A 389 0.28 3.38 -5.46
CA PRO A 389 1.41 2.62 -6.00
C PRO A 389 1.52 2.71 -7.52
N ALA A 390 0.38 2.71 -8.22
CA ALA A 390 0.34 2.86 -9.68
C ALA A 390 0.73 4.28 -10.13
N GLU A 391 0.35 5.32 -9.38
CA GLU A 391 0.81 6.69 -9.62
C GLU A 391 2.31 6.83 -9.36
N ALA A 392 2.79 6.29 -8.24
CA ALA A 392 4.21 6.30 -7.89
C ALA A 392 5.05 5.59 -8.95
N ALA A 393 4.61 4.42 -9.44
CA ALA A 393 5.28 3.69 -10.51
C ALA A 393 5.29 4.47 -11.83
N ARG A 394 4.18 5.13 -12.19
CA ARG A 394 4.13 6.00 -13.38
C ARG A 394 5.08 7.19 -13.26
N SER A 395 5.10 7.86 -12.12
CA SER A 395 6.02 8.97 -11.86
C SER A 395 7.49 8.53 -11.86
N ALA A 396 7.79 7.34 -11.33
CA ALA A 396 9.14 6.78 -11.36
C ALA A 396 9.58 6.46 -12.81
N ASN A 397 8.70 5.86 -13.61
CA ASN A 397 8.99 5.60 -15.02
C ASN A 397 9.18 6.90 -15.81
N GLN A 398 8.37 7.93 -15.54
CA GLN A 398 8.53 9.23 -16.18
C GLN A 398 9.90 9.83 -15.86
N ARG A 399 10.33 9.81 -14.59
CA ARG A 399 11.67 10.29 -14.20
C ARG A 399 12.79 9.55 -14.91
N LEU A 400 12.67 8.23 -15.06
CA LEU A 400 13.68 7.44 -15.80
C LEU A 400 13.76 7.85 -17.27
N LEU A 401 12.62 8.19 -17.89
CA LEU A 401 12.59 8.70 -19.26
C LEU A 401 13.22 10.10 -19.32
N ASP A 402 12.83 11.00 -18.41
CA ASP A 402 13.38 12.36 -18.34
C ASP A 402 14.91 12.35 -18.11
N ASP A 403 15.41 11.46 -17.24
CA ASP A 403 16.84 11.27 -16.98
C ASP A 403 17.57 10.72 -18.22
N SER A 404 16.93 9.82 -18.97
CA SER A 404 17.47 9.29 -20.22
C SER A 404 17.54 10.37 -21.31
N ASP A 405 16.49 11.17 -21.46
CA ASP A 405 16.45 12.27 -22.42
C ASP A 405 17.51 13.32 -22.10
N ARG A 406 17.72 13.62 -20.82
CA ARG A 406 18.78 14.51 -20.37
C ARG A 406 20.17 13.97 -20.72
N ALA A 407 20.42 12.68 -20.47
CA ALA A 407 21.70 12.06 -20.81
C ALA A 407 21.97 12.07 -22.33
N ILE A 408 20.94 11.86 -23.16
CA ILE A 408 21.05 11.96 -24.62
C ILE A 408 21.39 13.40 -25.05
N ALA A 409 20.73 14.39 -24.46
CA ALA A 409 20.99 15.80 -24.77
C ALA A 409 22.40 16.24 -24.34
N GLU A 410 22.87 15.80 -23.16
CA GLU A 410 24.23 16.04 -22.67
C GLU A 410 25.27 15.40 -23.61
N ALA A 411 25.03 14.19 -24.11
CA ALA A 411 25.92 13.53 -25.07
C ALA A 411 25.95 14.24 -26.43
N ALA A 412 24.78 14.66 -26.96
CA ALA A 412 24.70 15.39 -28.22
C ALA A 412 25.38 16.77 -28.14
N ALA A 413 25.28 17.45 -26.98
CA ALA A 413 25.98 18.71 -26.74
C ALA A 413 27.51 18.51 -26.72
N ALA A 414 27.99 17.44 -26.08
CA ALA A 414 29.42 17.11 -26.08
C ALA A 414 29.94 16.75 -27.47
N GLU A 415 29.17 16.03 -28.28
CA GLU A 415 29.51 15.76 -29.69
C GLU A 415 29.54 17.04 -30.53
N ALA A 416 28.59 17.95 -30.33
CA ALA A 416 28.57 19.23 -31.03
C ALA A 416 29.75 20.13 -30.63
N GLU A 417 30.14 20.14 -29.36
CA GLU A 417 31.31 20.87 -28.86
C GLU A 417 32.61 20.28 -29.43
N ALA A 418 32.73 18.95 -29.49
CA ALA A 418 33.86 18.28 -30.12
C ALA A 418 33.94 18.59 -31.63
N ALA A 419 32.81 18.57 -32.35
CA ALA A 419 32.76 18.90 -33.77
C ALA A 419 33.10 20.38 -34.03
N ALA A 420 32.68 21.29 -33.13
CA ALA A 420 33.05 22.70 -33.21
C ALA A 420 34.56 22.91 -33.01
N ALA A 421 35.16 22.21 -32.03
CA ALA A 421 36.60 22.25 -31.80
C ALA A 421 37.40 21.69 -32.99
N GLU A 422 36.95 20.60 -33.62
CA GLU A 422 37.55 20.07 -34.84
C GLU A 422 37.44 21.05 -36.02
N ALA A 423 36.30 21.73 -36.17
CA ALA A 423 36.09 22.73 -37.22
C ALA A 423 36.96 23.98 -37.02
N GLU A 424 37.15 24.43 -35.78
CA GLU A 424 38.03 25.55 -35.43
C GLU A 424 39.50 25.19 -35.71
N ALA A 425 39.94 24.00 -35.31
CA ALA A 425 41.29 23.51 -35.61
C ALA A 425 41.55 23.39 -37.13
N ALA A 426 40.56 22.93 -37.91
CA ALA A 426 40.66 22.85 -39.36
C ALA A 426 40.70 24.25 -40.03
N ALA A 427 40.02 25.24 -39.44
CA ALA A 427 40.06 26.62 -39.93
C ALA A 427 41.43 27.26 -39.67
N GLU A 428 42.02 27.06 -38.49
CA GLU A 428 43.38 27.52 -38.17
C GLU A 428 44.42 26.89 -39.11
N GLU A 429 44.31 25.59 -39.41
CA GLU A 429 45.22 24.91 -40.35
C GLU A 429 45.08 25.44 -41.79
N ALA A 430 43.84 25.76 -42.22
CA ALA A 430 43.59 26.36 -43.53
C ALA A 430 44.12 27.80 -43.64
N GLU A 431 44.01 28.60 -42.57
CA GLU A 431 44.57 29.96 -42.51
C GLU A 431 46.10 29.92 -42.57
N ALA A 432 46.73 29.03 -41.79
CA ALA A 432 48.18 28.81 -41.85
C ALA A 432 48.67 28.37 -43.24
N ALA A 433 47.89 27.53 -43.93
CA ALA A 433 48.19 27.11 -45.30
C ALA A 433 48.04 28.26 -46.32
N ALA A 434 47.07 29.15 -46.13
CA ALA A 434 46.87 30.33 -46.97
C ALA A 434 47.99 31.35 -46.79
N ASP A 435 48.43 31.59 -45.55
CA ASP A 435 49.56 32.45 -45.23
C ASP A 435 50.86 31.92 -45.87
N ALA A 436 51.11 30.60 -45.77
CA ALA A 436 52.26 29.96 -46.41
C ALA A 436 52.23 30.07 -47.95
N ALA A 437 51.05 30.00 -48.55
CA ALA A 437 50.88 30.21 -49.99
C ALA A 437 51.14 31.68 -50.38
N GLY A 438 50.68 32.64 -49.56
CA GLY A 438 50.96 34.06 -49.75
C GLY A 438 52.46 34.40 -49.66
N GLU A 439 53.18 33.80 -48.71
CA GLU A 439 54.64 33.93 -48.62
C GLU A 439 55.36 33.34 -49.84
N ALA A 440 54.88 32.20 -50.36
CA ALA A 440 55.43 31.57 -51.56
C ALA A 440 55.20 32.42 -52.83
N ASP A 441 54.01 33.00 -52.98
CA ASP A 441 53.70 33.91 -54.10
C ASP A 441 54.53 35.20 -54.01
N ALA A 442 54.70 35.76 -52.81
CA ALA A 442 55.57 36.93 -52.58
C ALA A 442 57.04 36.62 -52.90
N ALA A 443 57.51 35.42 -52.56
CA ALA A 443 58.86 34.96 -52.92
C ALA A 443 59.02 34.81 -54.44
N ALA A 444 58.02 34.25 -55.12
CA ALA A 444 58.02 34.11 -56.57
C ALA A 444 57.99 35.48 -57.29
N GLU A 445 57.24 36.44 -56.76
CA GLU A 445 57.19 37.80 -57.31
C GLU A 445 58.52 38.54 -57.08
N ALA A 446 59.15 38.38 -55.92
CA ALA A 446 60.49 38.91 -55.65
C ALA A 446 61.57 38.30 -56.57
N GLU A 447 61.49 37.01 -56.87
CA GLU A 447 62.39 36.34 -57.82
C GLU A 447 62.14 36.83 -59.25
N ALA A 448 60.88 37.02 -59.66
CA ALA A 448 60.53 37.61 -60.94
C ALA A 448 61.00 39.06 -61.08
N GLU A 449 60.94 39.85 -60.02
CA GLU A 449 61.45 41.23 -60.00
C GLU A 449 62.98 41.27 -60.03
N ALA A 450 63.67 40.38 -59.30
CA ALA A 450 65.11 40.20 -59.41
C ALA A 450 65.53 39.82 -60.84
N ALA A 451 64.77 38.96 -61.52
CA ALA A 451 65.00 38.62 -62.93
C ALA A 451 64.77 39.81 -63.87
N ARG A 452 63.77 40.66 -63.62
CA ARG A 452 63.55 41.91 -64.38
C ARG A 452 64.70 42.91 -64.17
N GLN A 453 65.20 43.04 -62.95
CA GLN A 453 66.35 43.90 -62.64
C GLN A 453 67.65 43.38 -63.26
N ALA A 454 67.85 42.06 -63.31
CA ALA A 454 68.96 41.44 -64.03
C ALA A 454 68.89 41.69 -65.55
N ALA A 455 67.69 41.70 -66.13
CA ALA A 455 67.47 42.01 -67.55
C ALA A 455 67.65 43.51 -67.89
N ALA A 456 67.55 44.40 -66.90
CA ALA A 456 67.73 45.85 -67.06
C ALA A 456 69.19 46.33 -66.86
N SER A 457 70.13 45.43 -66.55
CA SER A 457 71.55 45.77 -66.40
C SER A 457 72.21 46.07 -67.77
N PRO A 458 72.86 47.24 -67.96
CA PRO A 458 73.40 47.67 -69.24
C PRO A 458 74.79 47.08 -69.48
N THR A 459 74.92 45.76 -69.47
CA THR A 459 76.17 45.08 -69.84
C THR A 459 75.86 43.75 -70.53
N LEU A 460 75.47 43.81 -71.81
CA LEU A 460 75.66 42.71 -72.78
C LEU A 460 75.47 43.26 -74.21
N SER A 461 76.16 44.36 -74.52
CA SER A 461 76.30 44.89 -75.88
C SER A 461 77.32 44.10 -76.74
N GLU A 462 77.97 43.07 -76.19
CA GLU A 462 78.92 42.23 -76.94
C GLU A 462 78.39 40.85 -77.38
N GLY A 463 77.27 40.36 -76.84
CA GLY A 463 76.70 39.06 -77.23
C GLY A 463 75.82 39.10 -78.49
N ARG A 464 75.13 40.22 -78.73
CA ARG A 464 74.11 40.36 -79.79
C ARG A 464 74.67 40.38 -81.22
N LYS A 465 75.97 40.62 -81.41
CA LYS A 465 76.62 40.56 -82.74
C LYS A 465 77.15 39.16 -83.11
N LYS A 466 77.29 38.24 -82.14
CA LYS A 466 77.73 36.85 -82.37
C LYS A 466 76.57 35.87 -82.59
N ALA A 467 75.39 36.13 -82.02
CA ALA A 467 74.22 35.24 -82.15
C ALA A 467 73.48 35.38 -83.51
N ALA A 468 73.57 36.53 -84.19
CA ALA A 468 72.95 36.74 -85.51
C ALA A 468 73.64 35.96 -86.66
N LYS A 469 74.78 35.32 -86.40
CA LYS A 469 75.50 34.47 -87.37
C LYS A 469 75.29 32.97 -87.16
N LEU A 470 74.66 32.56 -86.05
CA LEU A 470 74.42 31.14 -85.71
C LEU A 470 72.96 30.68 -85.89
N PHE A 471 72.00 31.58 -86.07
CA PHE A 471 70.57 31.26 -86.23
C PHE A 471 70.09 31.23 -87.70
N LYS A 472 70.92 30.72 -88.62
CA LYS A 472 70.54 30.45 -90.03
C LYS A 472 70.59 28.97 -90.41
N GLY A 473 70.65 28.07 -89.43
CA GLY A 473 70.60 26.63 -89.70
C GLY A 473 70.18 25.88 -88.47
N LEU A 474 68.87 25.78 -88.23
CA LEU A 474 68.19 24.67 -87.52
C LEU A 474 66.70 25.00 -87.40
N ALA A 475 66.03 24.97 -88.56
CA ALA A 475 64.61 24.72 -88.63
C ALA A 475 64.41 23.19 -88.72
N PHE A 476 63.96 22.56 -87.64
CA PHE A 476 63.41 21.20 -87.55
C PHE A 476 63.07 20.98 -86.06
N ASN A 477 61.95 20.45 -85.58
CA ASN A 477 60.83 19.74 -86.20
C ASN A 477 59.62 19.86 -85.25
N ARG A 478 58.43 20.14 -85.79
CA ARG A 478 57.16 19.88 -85.13
C ARG A 478 57.00 18.37 -84.99
N SER A 479 56.54 17.90 -83.82
CA SER A 479 55.65 16.74 -83.61
C SER A 479 56.12 15.91 -82.42
N ALA A 480 55.35 15.92 -81.33
CA ALA A 480 54.82 14.70 -80.73
C ALA A 480 53.92 15.01 -79.51
N ARG A 481 52.65 14.60 -79.63
CA ARG A 481 51.79 13.93 -78.62
C ARG A 481 51.40 14.73 -77.37
N LYS A 482 50.14 15.13 -77.11
CA LYS A 482 48.83 14.41 -77.05
C LYS A 482 48.79 13.28 -76.00
N SER A 483 47.75 13.31 -75.15
CA SER A 483 47.30 12.34 -74.11
C SER A 483 48.06 12.35 -72.78
N ALA A 484 47.47 12.30 -71.59
CA ALA A 484 46.10 12.07 -71.11
C ALA A 484 45.95 12.79 -69.73
N ALA A 485 44.78 13.36 -69.44
CA ALA A 485 43.82 12.89 -68.42
C ALA A 485 44.29 13.11 -66.98
#